data_AF-A0A532BYH3-F1
#
_entry.id   AF-A0A532BYH3-F1
#
_cell.length_a   1.000
_cell.length_b   1.000
_cell.length_c   1.000
_cell.angle_alpha   90.00
_cell.angle_beta   90.00
_cell.angle_gamma   90.00
#
_symmetry.space_group_name_H-M   'P 1'
#
loop_
_entity.id
_entity.type
_entity.pdbx_description
1 polymer ?
#
loop_
_entity_poly.entity_id
_entity_poly.type
_entity_poly.pdbx_seq_one_letter_code
_entity_poly.pdbx_strand_id
1 'polypeptide(L)'
;MERLGKLIIPTLESLGSDSKVRAGGITVGTLAGAFVVEAKSKDEVTELLRALPAQGIMQWKVTQLETFAHRADIEKKTVQGLRTQK
;
A
#
# COMPACT_ATOMS: atom_id res chain seq x y z
N MET A 1 15.92 20.90 6.25
CA MET A 1 14.93 21.65 5.44
C MET A 1 15.08 21.40 3.94
N GLU A 2 16.29 21.42 3.37
CA GLU A 2 16.49 21.24 1.93
C GLU A 2 15.90 19.93 1.36
N ARG A 3 16.12 18.78 2.01
CA ARG A 3 15.53 17.49 1.59
C ARG A 3 14.00 17.46 1.69
N LEU A 4 13.42 18.21 2.65
CA LEU A 4 11.97 18.29 2.85
C LEU A 4 11.33 18.91 1.61
N GLY A 5 11.85 20.07 1.17
CA GLY A 5 11.35 20.76 -0.01
C GLY A 5 11.61 20.01 -1.31
N LYS A 6 12.78 19.40 -1.47
CA LYS A 6 13.19 18.82 -2.76
C LYS A 6 12.71 17.38 -3.01
N LEU A 7 12.51 16.58 -1.96
CA LEU A 7 12.24 15.15 -2.12
C LEU A 7 10.93 14.74 -1.44
N ILE A 8 10.66 15.24 -0.24
CA ILE A 8 9.51 14.78 0.56
C ILE A 8 8.22 15.42 0.04
N ILE A 9 8.15 16.74 -0.14
CA ILE A 9 6.95 17.41 -0.66
C ILE A 9 6.51 16.82 -2.02
N PRO A 10 7.39 16.69 -3.04
CA PRO A 10 7.00 16.10 -4.33
C PRO A 10 6.56 14.64 -4.23
N THR A 11 7.09 13.88 -3.26
CA THR A 11 6.64 12.50 -3.00
C THR A 11 5.19 12.48 -2.50
N LEU A 12 4.84 13.37 -1.56
CA LEU A 12 3.49 13.46 -1.04
C LEU A 12 2.49 13.94 -2.10
N GLU A 13 2.89 14.91 -2.93
CA GLU A 13 2.08 15.38 -4.06
C GLU A 13 1.86 14.28 -5.11
N SER A 14 2.89 13.49 -5.43
CA SER A 14 2.78 12.35 -6.35
C SER A 14 1.81 11.30 -5.80
N LEU A 15 1.95 10.93 -4.52
CA LEU A 15 1.03 9.98 -3.87
C LEU A 15 -0.41 10.50 -3.78
N GLY A 16 -0.60 11.80 -3.57
CA GLY A 16 -1.92 12.43 -3.49
C GLY A 16 -2.63 12.60 -4.84
N SER A 17 -1.90 12.53 -5.95
CA SER A 17 -2.44 12.73 -7.31
C SER A 17 -2.47 11.45 -8.15
N ASP A 18 -1.78 10.38 -7.75
CA ASP A 18 -1.76 9.11 -8.45
C ASP A 18 -3.12 8.39 -8.37
N SER A 19 -3.71 8.08 -9.52
CA SER A 19 -5.02 7.44 -9.63
C SER A 19 -5.08 6.01 -9.09
N LYS A 20 -3.93 5.35 -8.93
CA LYS A 20 -3.82 4.01 -8.32
C LYS A 20 -3.88 4.09 -6.79
N VAL A 21 -3.58 5.24 -6.19
CA VAL A 21 -3.68 5.42 -4.74
C VAL A 21 -5.15 5.60 -4.36
N ARG A 22 -5.70 4.62 -3.62
CA ARG A 22 -7.11 4.57 -3.24
C ARG A 22 -7.40 5.31 -1.95
N ALA A 23 -6.44 5.35 -1.04
CA ALA A 23 -6.50 6.05 0.22
C ALA A 23 -5.09 6.23 0.78
N GLY A 24 -4.88 7.22 1.63
CA GLY A 24 -3.61 7.37 2.34
C GLY A 24 -3.53 8.62 3.20
N GLY A 25 -2.45 8.74 3.96
CA GLY A 25 -2.19 9.89 4.80
C GLY A 25 -0.90 9.79 5.61
N ILE A 26 -0.64 10.86 6.36
CA ILE A 26 0.50 11.00 7.26
C ILE A 26 -0.02 11.06 8.68
N THR A 27 0.65 10.36 9.59
CA THR A 27 0.39 10.44 11.02
C THR A 27 0.77 11.83 11.53
N VAL A 28 -0.19 12.52 12.17
CA VAL A 28 -0.04 13.90 12.64
C VAL A 28 1.23 14.08 13.48
N GLY A 29 1.99 15.14 13.20
CA GLY A 29 3.22 15.47 13.92
C GLY A 29 4.44 14.60 13.55
N THR A 30 4.31 13.72 12.56
CA THR A 30 5.39 12.82 12.13
C THR A 30 5.58 12.87 10.61
N LEU A 31 6.65 12.21 10.12
CA LEU A 31 6.82 11.88 8.71
C LEU A 31 6.67 10.37 8.48
N ALA A 32 5.72 9.76 9.17
CA ALA A 32 5.31 8.37 8.96
C ALA A 32 3.90 8.37 8.36
N GLY A 33 3.65 7.49 7.40
CA GLY A 33 2.37 7.41 6.72
C GLY A 33 2.07 6.03 6.19
N ALA A 34 0.86 5.88 5.68
CA ALA A 34 0.40 4.68 5.00
C ALA A 34 -0.51 5.09 3.84
N PHE A 35 -0.51 4.27 2.80
CA PHE A 35 -1.41 4.41 1.66
C PHE A 35 -1.74 3.04 1.09
N VAL A 36 -2.90 2.94 0.46
CA VAL A 36 -3.38 1.75 -0.23
C VAL A 36 -3.34 2.02 -1.71
N VAL A 37 -2.64 1.15 -2.45
CA VAL A 37 -2.55 1.21 -3.90
C VAL A 37 -3.29 0.03 -4.51
N GLU A 38 -4.07 0.28 -5.56
CA GLU A 38 -4.57 -0.77 -6.42
C GLU A 38 -3.55 -1.06 -7.52
N ALA A 39 -3.09 -2.31 -7.59
CA ALA A 39 -2.09 -2.74 -8.55
C ALA A 39 -2.41 -4.15 -9.04
N LYS A 40 -2.11 -4.42 -10.31
CA LYS A 40 -2.33 -5.74 -10.91
C LYS A 40 -1.21 -6.73 -10.59
N SER A 41 -0.05 -6.23 -10.16
CA SER A 41 1.12 -7.03 -9.83
C SER A 41 2.00 -6.34 -8.78
N LYS A 42 2.93 -7.09 -8.20
CA LYS A 42 3.97 -6.54 -7.33
C LYS A 42 4.93 -5.60 -8.07
N ASP A 43 5.11 -5.81 -9.37
CA ASP A 43 6.00 -5.00 -10.20
C ASP A 43 5.44 -3.58 -10.37
N GLU A 44 4.13 -3.43 -10.58
CA GLU A 44 3.50 -2.10 -10.65
C GLU A 44 3.69 -1.29 -9.35
N VAL A 45 3.64 -1.94 -8.19
CA VAL A 45 3.93 -1.29 -6.90
C VAL A 45 5.41 -0.91 -6.81
N THR A 46 6.30 -1.77 -7.29
CA THR A 46 7.74 -1.53 -7.28
C THR A 46 8.11 -0.34 -8.18
N GLU A 47 7.51 -0.26 -9.37
CA GLU A 47 7.69 0.86 -10.30
C GLU A 47 7.18 2.18 -9.71
N LEU A 48 5.99 2.17 -9.09
CA LEU A 48 5.45 3.33 -8.39
C LEU A 48 6.43 3.80 -7.31
N LEU A 49 6.93 2.90 -6.45
CA LEU A 49 7.87 3.26 -5.39
C LEU A 49 9.20 3.77 -5.94
N ARG A 50 9.72 3.20 -7.03
CA ARG A 50 10.96 3.66 -7.68
C ARG A 50 10.83 5.06 -8.29
N ALA A 51 9.64 5.43 -8.73
CA ALA A 51 9.37 6.75 -9.29
C ALA A 51 9.30 7.86 -8.22
N LEU A 52 9.12 7.51 -6.94
CA LEU A 52 9.00 8.50 -5.88
C LEU A 52 10.35 9.20 -5.62
N PRO A 53 10.39 10.55 -5.57
CA PRO A 53 11.62 11.29 -5.28
C PRO A 53 12.27 10.91 -3.95
N ALA A 54 11.48 10.52 -2.95
CA ALA A 54 11.98 10.10 -1.64
C ALA A 54 12.29 8.58 -1.53
N GLN A 55 12.34 7.84 -2.65
CA GLN A 55 12.56 6.38 -2.65
C GLN A 55 13.81 5.96 -1.86
N GLY A 56 14.94 6.66 -2.07
CA GLY A 56 16.22 6.33 -1.44
C GLY A 56 16.44 6.91 -0.04
N ILE A 57 15.50 7.71 0.49
CA ILE A 57 15.65 8.38 1.78
C ILE A 57 14.59 7.99 2.81
N MET A 58 13.45 7.43 2.36
CA MET A 58 12.40 6.92 3.23
C MET A 58 12.49 5.40 3.33
N GLN A 59 12.05 4.86 4.48
CA GLN A 59 11.88 3.43 4.65
C GLN A 59 10.52 3.01 4.12
N TRP A 60 10.51 2.15 3.11
CA TRP A 60 9.30 1.66 2.47
C TRP A 60 9.01 0.22 2.91
N LYS A 61 7.77 -0.02 3.35
CA LYS A 61 7.26 -1.37 3.63
C LYS A 61 6.05 -1.63 2.75
N VAL A 62 6.12 -2.69 1.94
CA VAL A 62 5.01 -3.14 1.10
C VAL A 62 4.37 -4.37 1.73
N THR A 63 3.08 -4.30 2.00
CA THR A 63 2.28 -5.42 2.49
C THR A 63 1.18 -5.70 1.47
N GLN A 64 1.15 -6.92 0.93
CA GLN A 64 0.08 -7.32 0.01
C GLN A 64 -1.21 -7.49 0.80
N LEU A 65 -2.30 -6.89 0.31
CA LEU A 65 -3.63 -7.07 0.87
C LEU A 65 -4.40 -8.10 0.05
N GLU A 66 -5.10 -8.99 0.74
CA GLU A 66 -6.04 -9.93 0.13
C GLU A 66 -7.41 -9.27 -0.01
N THR A 67 -8.16 -9.59 -1.06
CA THR A 67 -9.53 -9.11 -1.18
C THR A 67 -10.43 -9.82 -0.18
N PHE A 68 -11.41 -9.09 0.37
CA PHE A 68 -12.39 -9.71 1.28
C PHE A 68 -13.16 -10.87 0.62
N ALA A 69 -13.43 -10.78 -0.69
CA ALA A 69 -14.11 -11.83 -1.44
C ALA A 69 -13.27 -13.12 -1.47
N HIS A 70 -11.99 -13.01 -1.84
CA HIS A 70 -11.09 -14.17 -1.86
C HIS A 70 -10.97 -14.80 -0.46
N ARG A 71 -10.77 -13.95 0.56
CA ARG A 71 -10.65 -14.42 1.93
C ARG A 71 -11.92 -15.12 2.41
N ALA A 72 -13.09 -14.54 2.14
CA ALA A 72 -14.37 -15.13 2.51
C ALA A 72 -14.59 -16.51 1.87
N ASP A 73 -14.15 -16.71 0.62
CA ASP A 73 -14.28 -18.00 -0.06
C ASP A 73 -13.38 -19.07 0.54
N ILE A 74 -12.16 -18.71 0.98
CA ILE A 74 -11.28 -19.61 1.71
C ILE A 74 -11.94 -20.03 3.04
N GLU A 75 -12.45 -19.07 3.81
CA GLU A 75 -13.06 -19.35 5.12
C GLU A 75 -14.31 -20.24 4.98
N LYS A 76 -15.14 -20.00 3.97
CA LYS A 76 -16.31 -20.86 3.68
C LYS A 76 -15.91 -22.31 3.42
N LYS A 77 -14.87 -22.54 2.62
CA LYS A 77 -14.37 -23.90 2.33
C LYS A 77 -13.84 -24.58 3.58
N THR A 78 -13.09 -23.86 4.41
CA THR A 78 -12.59 -24.36 5.69
C THR A 78 -13.74 -24.81 6.60
N VAL A 79 -14.77 -23.97 6.77
CA VAL A 79 -15.94 -24.30 7.61
C VAL A 79 -16.71 -25.51 7.05
N GLN A 80 -16.86 -25.62 5.73
CA GLN A 80 -17.51 -26.78 5.11
C GLN A 80 -16.73 -28.08 5.38
N GLY A 81 -15.41 -28.06 5.26
CA GLY A 81 -14.56 -29.22 5.57
C GLY A 81 -14.68 -29.69 7.02
N LEU A 82 -14.81 -28.76 7.96
CA LEU A 82 -15.03 -29.07 9.38
C LEU A 82 -16.41 -29.69 9.65
N ARG A 83 -17.43 -29.29 8.89
CA ARG A 83 -18.79 -29.86 9.02
C ARG A 83 -18.87 -31.29 8.51
N THR A 84 -18.07 -31.65 7.51
CA THR A 84 -18.03 -33.02 6.95
C THR A 84 -17.22 -34.02 7.80
N GLN A 85 -16.51 -33.55 8.82
CA GLN A 85 -15.75 -34.39 9.77
C GLN A 85 -16.53 -34.69 11.08
N LYS A 86 -17.75 -34.18 11.22
CA LYS A 86 -18.69 -34.52 12.29
C LYS A 86 -19.76 -35.48 11.77
#